data_AF-A0A1G1KBC3-F1
#
_entry.id   AF-A0A1G1KBC3-F1
#
_cell.length_a   1.000
_cell.length_b   1.000
_cell.length_c   1.000
_cell.angle_alpha   90.00
_cell.angle_beta   90.00
_cell.angle_gamma   90.00
#
_symmetry.space_group_name_H-M   'P 1'
#
loop_
_entity.id
_entity.type
_entity.pdbx_description
1 polymer ?
#
loop_
_entity_poly.entity_id
_entity_poly.type
_entity_poly.pdbx_seq_one_letter_code
_entity_poly.pdbx_strand_id
1 'polypeptide(L)'
;MNDGMKRYLYFDIPKQERESAISFLLQALLKSRDACELSREKDSDLDDDVHIYLAHLLFAASLPDYQDAVKRYLSKNVSDMAELIEENDDRIVRYFIYKVNADHLLVHLGLFQDLERGINAFAKSQEQYVSMAQNYYVQAADHNQRIYRRETAIGSVLGKLSRQFKRYQKILRFARKEFFHFANQFQDLNFIKFCEELGHYEAEHTLTEARDHFLDCFVEWNRTKNPSLHERLLNAAERLKRLDPSFAFQKE
;
A
#
# COMPACT_ATOMS: atom_id res chain seq x y z
N MET A 1 23.57 -13.49 3.32
CA MET A 1 22.55 -13.14 4.32
C MET A 1 21.56 -12.22 3.63
N ASN A 2 20.45 -12.77 3.17
CA ASN A 2 19.33 -11.99 2.69
C ASN A 2 18.05 -12.75 3.03
N ASP A 3 17.01 -11.96 3.20
CA ASP A 3 15.59 -12.32 3.26
C ASP A 3 14.96 -12.51 4.64
N GLY A 4 13.81 -11.86 4.83
CA GLY A 4 12.99 -12.00 6.02
C GLY A 4 12.21 -10.77 6.49
N MET A 5 12.36 -9.60 5.88
CA MET A 5 11.38 -8.52 6.08
C MET A 5 10.37 -8.65 4.93
N LYS A 6 9.31 -9.45 5.14
CA LYS A 6 8.21 -9.56 4.17
C LYS A 6 7.70 -8.15 3.87
N ARG A 7 8.04 -7.63 2.70
CA ARG A 7 7.35 -6.46 2.13
C ARG A 7 5.93 -6.93 1.84
N TYR A 8 4.95 -6.36 2.53
CA TYR A 8 3.55 -6.59 2.20
C TYR A 8 3.27 -5.92 0.86
N LEU A 9 3.53 -6.63 -0.24
CA LEU A 9 3.21 -6.10 -1.56
C LEU A 9 1.70 -5.87 -1.64
N TYR A 10 1.30 -4.88 -2.45
CA TYR A 10 -0.09 -4.70 -2.90
C TYR A 10 -0.76 -6.03 -3.32
N PHE A 11 0.04 -6.98 -3.79
CA PHE A 11 -0.39 -8.31 -4.24
C PHE A 11 -0.60 -9.33 -3.12
N ASP A 12 -0.03 -9.11 -1.93
CA ASP A 12 -0.08 -10.05 -0.79
C ASP A 12 -1.32 -9.87 0.09
N ILE A 13 -2.05 -8.76 -0.09
CA ILE A 13 -3.35 -8.56 0.57
C ILE A 13 -4.36 -9.54 -0.05
N PRO A 14 -5.02 -10.39 0.76
CA PRO A 14 -6.05 -11.30 0.29
C PRO A 14 -7.09 -10.56 -0.56
N LYS A 15 -7.49 -11.17 -1.68
CA LYS A 15 -8.41 -10.56 -2.64
C LYS A 15 -9.68 -10.01 -1.97
N GLN A 16 -10.24 -10.74 -1.00
CA GLN A 16 -11.45 -10.36 -0.29
C GLN A 16 -11.25 -9.13 0.63
N GLU A 17 -10.13 -9.03 1.33
CA GLU A 17 -9.77 -7.85 2.14
C GLU A 17 -9.60 -6.62 1.23
N ARG A 18 -8.95 -6.80 0.08
CA ARG A 18 -8.75 -5.75 -0.94
C ARG A 18 -10.08 -5.24 -1.49
N GLU A 19 -10.97 -6.14 -1.89
CA GLU A 19 -12.30 -5.78 -2.43
C GLU A 19 -13.16 -5.06 -1.37
N SER A 20 -13.05 -5.48 -0.10
CA SER A 20 -13.75 -4.86 1.01
C SER A 20 -13.23 -3.44 1.29
N ALA A 21 -11.91 -3.24 1.29
CA ALA A 21 -11.28 -1.92 1.43
C ALA A 21 -11.68 -0.96 0.30
N ILE A 22 -11.62 -1.43 -0.94
CA ILE A 22 -12.04 -0.63 -2.11
C ILE A 22 -13.53 -0.29 -2.03
N SER A 23 -14.38 -1.24 -1.61
CA SER A 23 -15.81 -1.01 -1.45
C SER A 23 -16.12 0.04 -0.38
N PHE A 24 -15.40 0.01 0.74
CA PHE A 24 -15.50 1.04 1.79
C PHE A 24 -15.15 2.43 1.25
N LEU A 25 -14.01 2.55 0.56
CA LEU A 25 -13.57 3.81 -0.03
C LEU A 25 -14.53 4.32 -1.11
N LEU A 26 -15.10 3.43 -1.92
CA LEU A 26 -16.12 3.76 -2.91
C LEU A 26 -17.38 4.32 -2.22
N GLN A 27 -17.86 3.69 -1.16
CA GLN A 27 -19.01 4.20 -0.39
C GLN A 27 -18.72 5.57 0.21
N ALA A 28 -17.51 5.80 0.72
CA ALA A 28 -17.10 7.11 1.22
C ALA A 28 -17.10 8.18 0.12
N LEU A 29 -16.65 7.85 -1.09
CA LEU A 29 -16.67 8.75 -2.25
C LEU A 29 -18.10 9.08 -2.71
N LEU A 30 -18.97 8.08 -2.80
CA LEU A 30 -20.38 8.28 -3.18
C LEU A 30 -21.13 9.14 -2.17
N LYS A 31 -20.94 8.89 -0.87
CA LYS A 31 -21.48 9.74 0.21
C LYS A 31 -20.96 11.17 0.11
N SER A 32 -19.69 11.34 -0.24
CA SER A 32 -19.06 12.65 -0.41
C SER A 32 -19.58 13.41 -1.62
N ARG A 33 -19.84 12.71 -2.73
CA ARG A 33 -20.50 13.26 -3.93
C ARG A 33 -21.88 13.82 -3.58
N ASP A 34 -22.69 13.04 -2.88
CA ASP A 34 -24.04 13.44 -2.48
C ASP A 34 -24.01 14.66 -1.54
N ALA A 35 -23.08 14.67 -0.57
CA ALA A 35 -22.88 15.80 0.33
C ALA A 35 -22.42 17.09 -0.37
N CYS A 36 -21.75 16.97 -1.52
CA CYS A 36 -21.34 18.13 -2.31
C CYS A 36 -22.48 18.73 -3.17
N GLU A 37 -23.69 18.16 -3.10
CA GLU A 37 -24.85 18.43 -3.97
C GLU A 37 -24.56 18.25 -5.48
N LEU A 38 -23.47 17.56 -5.81
CA LEU A 38 -23.03 17.34 -7.19
C LEU A 38 -23.87 16.30 -7.94
N SER A 39 -24.74 15.58 -7.22
CA SER A 39 -25.68 14.59 -7.77
C SER A 39 -26.90 15.22 -8.46
N ARG A 40 -27.04 16.56 -8.42
CA ARG A 40 -28.13 17.30 -9.11
C ARG A 40 -27.75 17.76 -10.52
N GLU A 41 -26.49 17.62 -10.91
CA GLU A 41 -26.03 17.93 -12.27
C GLU A 41 -26.40 16.76 -13.20
N LYS A 42 -26.99 17.05 -14.37
CA LYS A 42 -27.49 16.04 -15.34
C LYS A 42 -26.43 15.03 -15.82
N ASP A 43 -25.13 15.35 -15.67
CA ASP A 43 -23.99 14.50 -16.03
C ASP A 43 -23.44 13.67 -14.85
N SER A 44 -23.99 13.81 -13.65
CA SER A 44 -23.41 13.24 -12.43
C SER A 44 -23.55 11.72 -12.28
N ASP A 45 -24.53 11.13 -12.95
CA ASP A 45 -24.79 9.68 -12.95
C ASP A 45 -23.84 8.89 -13.88
N LEU A 46 -23.00 9.56 -14.68
CA LEU A 46 -22.10 8.92 -15.67
C LEU A 46 -20.64 8.79 -15.21
N ASP A 47 -20.35 9.07 -13.94
CA ASP A 47 -18.99 9.11 -13.39
C ASP A 47 -18.66 7.94 -12.46
N ASP A 48 -19.47 6.88 -12.45
CA ASP A 48 -19.22 5.70 -11.62
C ASP A 48 -17.83 5.10 -11.87
N ASP A 49 -17.37 5.10 -13.11
CA ASP A 49 -16.02 4.68 -13.50
C ASP A 49 -14.91 5.54 -12.87
N VAL A 50 -15.13 6.85 -12.74
CA VAL A 50 -14.21 7.75 -12.05
C VAL A 50 -14.22 7.49 -10.55
N HIS A 51 -15.37 7.28 -9.92
CA HIS A 51 -15.44 6.96 -8.49
C HIS A 51 -14.75 5.63 -8.18
N ILE A 52 -14.94 4.60 -9.02
CA ILE A 52 -14.24 3.32 -8.91
C ILE A 52 -12.74 3.54 -9.04
N TYR A 53 -12.29 4.33 -10.02
CA TYR A 53 -10.88 4.65 -10.19
C TYR A 53 -10.30 5.35 -8.95
N LEU A 54 -11.01 6.35 -8.41
CA LEU A 54 -10.59 7.07 -7.22
C LEU A 54 -10.53 6.16 -5.98
N ALA A 55 -11.46 5.22 -5.82
CA ALA A 55 -11.41 4.25 -4.72
C ALA A 55 -10.14 3.38 -4.79
N HIS A 56 -9.77 2.92 -5.99
CA HIS A 56 -8.53 2.18 -6.20
C HIS A 56 -7.29 3.05 -5.97
N LEU A 57 -7.33 4.32 -6.41
CA LEU A 57 -6.25 5.26 -6.17
C LEU A 57 -6.04 5.53 -4.68
N LEU A 58 -7.11 5.77 -3.92
CA LEU A 58 -7.05 5.98 -2.47
C LEU A 58 -6.53 4.73 -1.75
N PHE A 59 -7.01 3.55 -2.15
CA PHE A 59 -6.50 2.30 -1.61
C PHE A 59 -5.00 2.16 -1.87
N ALA A 60 -4.54 2.38 -3.11
CA ALA A 60 -3.13 2.35 -3.45
C ALA A 60 -2.32 3.40 -2.66
N ALA A 61 -2.85 4.62 -2.51
CA ALA A 61 -2.20 5.69 -1.77
C ALA A 61 -2.01 5.38 -0.27
N SER A 62 -2.87 4.53 0.31
CA SER A 62 -2.76 4.08 1.71
C SER A 62 -1.64 3.06 1.95
N LEU A 63 -1.06 2.49 0.89
CA LEU A 63 -0.08 1.41 0.97
C LEU A 63 1.36 1.95 0.83
N PRO A 64 2.27 1.67 1.79
CA PRO A 64 3.67 2.11 1.72
C PRO A 64 4.38 1.65 0.44
N ASP A 65 4.18 0.40 0.03
CA ASP A 65 4.84 -0.19 -1.13
C ASP A 65 4.50 0.50 -2.45
N TYR A 66 3.26 1.00 -2.57
CA TYR A 66 2.87 1.79 -3.74
C TYR A 66 3.65 3.09 -3.79
N GLN A 67 3.81 3.78 -2.65
CA GLN A 67 4.56 5.02 -2.56
C GLN A 67 6.02 4.82 -2.97
N ASP A 68 6.65 3.73 -2.51
CA ASP A 68 8.01 3.38 -2.90
C ASP A 68 8.13 3.06 -4.39
N ALA A 69 7.16 2.33 -4.96
CA ALA A 69 7.16 1.96 -6.38
C ALA A 69 7.02 3.17 -7.32
N VAL A 70 6.24 4.18 -6.94
CA VAL A 70 5.98 5.36 -7.77
C VAL A 70 6.96 6.51 -7.55
N LYS A 71 7.71 6.49 -6.43
CA LYS A 71 8.63 7.56 -6.02
C LYS A 71 9.61 8.01 -7.12
N ARG A 72 10.15 7.07 -7.89
CA ARG A 72 11.09 7.35 -8.99
C ARG A 72 10.48 8.09 -10.18
N TYR A 73 9.15 8.12 -10.27
CA TYR A 73 8.43 8.80 -11.34
C TYR A 73 7.81 10.11 -10.88
N LEU A 74 7.90 10.44 -9.58
CA LEU A 74 7.37 11.69 -9.03
C LEU A 74 8.34 12.84 -9.32
N SER A 75 7.81 13.89 -9.92
CA SER A 75 8.49 15.15 -10.17
C SER A 75 8.05 16.20 -9.14
N LYS A 76 8.99 17.05 -8.72
CA LYS A 76 8.68 18.18 -7.83
C LYS A 76 8.26 19.42 -8.66
N ASN A 77 8.82 19.58 -9.85
CA ASN A 77 8.57 20.72 -10.74
C ASN A 77 8.41 20.33 -12.21
N VAL A 78 7.83 21.24 -13.02
CA VAL A 78 7.64 21.04 -14.47
C VAL A 78 8.97 20.73 -15.18
N SER A 79 10.08 21.37 -14.77
CA SER A 79 11.43 21.08 -15.27
C SER A 79 11.80 19.62 -15.09
N ASP A 80 11.66 19.11 -13.86
CA ASP A 80 12.02 17.74 -13.51
C ASP A 80 11.14 16.74 -14.27
N MET A 81 9.90 17.11 -14.59
CA MET A 81 9.00 16.28 -15.39
C MET A 81 9.41 16.23 -16.86
N ALA A 82 9.85 17.35 -17.44
CA ALA A 82 10.38 17.37 -18.79
C ALA A 82 11.65 16.50 -18.90
N GLU A 83 12.58 16.64 -17.95
CA GLU A 83 13.79 15.81 -17.86
C GLU A 83 13.44 14.31 -17.75
N LEU A 84 12.54 13.95 -16.82
CA LEU A 84 12.07 12.56 -16.67
C LEU A 84 11.47 11.98 -17.95
N ILE A 85 10.83 12.79 -18.79
CA ILE A 85 10.21 12.35 -20.04
C ILE A 85 11.24 12.25 -21.17
N GLU A 86 12.19 13.18 -21.21
CA GLU A 86 13.29 13.16 -22.18
C GLU A 86 14.21 11.96 -21.94
N GLU A 87 14.47 11.61 -20.68
CA GLU A 87 15.27 10.43 -20.31
C GLU A 87 14.58 9.10 -20.64
N ASN A 88 13.27 9.10 -20.86
CA ASN A 88 12.48 7.88 -21.06
C ASN A 88 11.75 7.89 -22.40
N ASP A 89 12.26 7.16 -23.41
CA ASP A 89 11.65 7.08 -24.74
C ASP A 89 10.47 6.10 -24.86
N ASP A 90 10.27 5.23 -23.87
CA ASP A 90 9.16 4.29 -23.87
C ASP A 90 7.81 5.02 -23.65
N ARG A 91 6.89 4.83 -24.59
CA ARG A 91 5.53 5.41 -24.54
C ARG A 91 4.75 4.99 -23.31
N ILE A 92 4.92 3.75 -22.84
CA ILE A 92 4.28 3.19 -21.64
C ILE A 92 4.83 3.88 -20.40
N VAL A 93 6.14 4.10 -20.34
CA VAL A 93 6.78 4.80 -19.22
C VAL A 93 6.34 6.25 -19.17
N ARG A 94 6.30 6.96 -20.31
CA ARG A 94 5.78 8.34 -20.40
C ARG A 94 4.32 8.44 -19.94
N TYR A 95 3.47 7.51 -20.39
CA TYR A 95 2.09 7.39 -19.90
C TYR A 95 2.06 7.27 -18.36
N PHE A 96 2.89 6.38 -17.80
CA PHE A 96 2.93 6.13 -16.37
C PHE A 96 3.42 7.36 -15.58
N ILE A 97 4.46 8.04 -16.05
CA ILE A 97 4.97 9.28 -15.44
C ILE A 97 3.87 10.34 -15.36
N TYR A 98 3.19 10.63 -16.47
CA TYR A 98 2.10 11.61 -16.47
C TYR A 98 0.97 11.22 -15.52
N LYS A 99 0.53 9.96 -15.59
CA LYS A 99 -0.55 9.46 -14.74
C LYS A 99 -0.20 9.57 -13.24
N VAL A 100 0.97 9.08 -12.84
CA VAL A 100 1.42 9.08 -11.44
C VAL A 100 1.52 10.50 -10.89
N ASN A 101 2.08 11.44 -11.66
CA ASN A 101 2.17 12.82 -11.22
C ASN A 101 0.79 13.50 -11.13
N ALA A 102 -0.13 13.19 -12.04
CA ALA A 102 -1.49 13.69 -11.99
C ALA A 102 -2.25 13.16 -10.76
N ASP A 103 -2.18 11.85 -10.52
CA ASP A 103 -2.77 11.17 -9.37
C ASP A 103 -2.22 11.72 -8.05
N HIS A 104 -0.90 11.90 -7.97
CA HIS A 104 -0.24 12.49 -6.80
C HIS A 104 -0.77 13.90 -6.53
N LEU A 105 -0.79 14.78 -7.54
CA LEU A 105 -1.33 16.13 -7.36
C LEU A 105 -2.81 16.11 -6.96
N LEU A 106 -3.62 15.21 -7.51
CA LEU A 106 -5.03 15.09 -7.13
C LEU A 106 -5.20 14.69 -5.65
N VAL A 107 -4.45 13.70 -5.18
CA VAL A 107 -4.47 13.25 -3.78
C VAL A 107 -3.98 14.36 -2.86
N HIS A 108 -2.87 15.02 -3.19
CA HIS A 108 -2.32 16.09 -2.35
C HIS A 108 -3.21 17.35 -2.31
N LEU A 109 -3.84 17.71 -3.43
CA LEU A 109 -4.74 18.88 -3.50
C LEU A 109 -6.15 18.61 -2.94
N GLY A 110 -6.63 17.37 -3.02
CA GLY A 110 -7.96 16.96 -2.62
C GLY A 110 -8.02 16.41 -1.20
N LEU A 111 -7.06 15.56 -0.83
CA LEU A 111 -7.10 14.77 0.40
C LEU A 111 -6.20 15.35 1.50
N PHE A 112 -4.92 15.57 1.19
CA PHE A 112 -3.95 16.03 2.19
C PHE A 112 -3.99 17.54 2.40
N GLN A 113 -4.24 18.30 1.34
CA GLN A 113 -4.25 19.76 1.31
C GLN A 113 -2.95 20.38 1.83
N ASP A 114 -1.83 19.69 1.61
CA ASP A 114 -0.50 20.03 2.07
C ASP A 114 0.30 20.89 1.08
N LEU A 115 -0.21 21.04 -0.15
CA LEU A 115 0.33 21.95 -1.16
C LEU A 115 -0.19 23.39 -1.04
N GLU A 116 -1.09 23.67 -0.09
CA GLU A 116 -1.82 24.95 -0.02
C GLU A 116 -1.01 26.10 0.59
N ARG A 117 0.21 25.88 1.10
CA ARG A 117 1.01 26.96 1.74
C ARG A 117 2.51 26.76 1.53
N GLY A 118 3.02 27.28 0.42
CA GLY A 118 4.44 27.56 0.36
C GLY A 118 4.76 28.78 1.20
N ILE A 119 5.68 28.63 2.16
CA ILE A 119 6.19 29.73 3.01
C ILE A 119 7.01 30.74 2.17
N ASN A 120 7.37 30.38 0.94
CA ASN A 120 8.23 31.16 0.06
C ASN A 120 7.45 31.83 -1.08
N ALA A 121 7.83 33.06 -1.43
CA ALA A 121 7.24 33.86 -2.51
C ALA A 121 7.31 33.23 -3.92
N PHE A 122 8.14 32.19 -4.10
CA PHE A 122 8.28 31.43 -5.36
C PHE A 122 7.48 30.13 -5.38
N ALA A 123 6.68 29.85 -4.34
CA ALA A 123 5.85 28.67 -4.31
C ALA A 123 4.71 28.76 -5.31
N LYS A 124 4.42 27.64 -5.98
CA LYS A 124 3.29 27.59 -6.92
C LYS A 124 1.98 27.80 -6.18
N SER A 125 1.06 28.54 -6.80
CA SER A 125 -0.30 28.66 -6.29
C SER A 125 -1.05 27.34 -6.43
N GLN A 126 -2.11 27.18 -5.64
CA GLN A 126 -3.01 26.04 -5.78
C GLN A 126 -3.55 25.90 -7.21
N GLU A 127 -3.89 27.03 -7.85
CA GLU A 127 -4.39 27.05 -9.23
C GLU A 127 -3.35 26.55 -10.23
N GLN A 128 -2.07 26.88 -10.02
CA GLN A 128 -0.98 26.35 -10.84
C GLN A 128 -0.86 24.84 -10.69
N TYR A 129 -0.93 24.31 -9.46
CA TYR A 129 -0.92 22.85 -9.26
C TYR A 129 -2.14 22.16 -9.87
N VAL A 130 -3.32 22.77 -9.78
CA VAL A 130 -4.55 22.29 -10.45
C VAL A 130 -4.33 22.23 -11.97
N SER A 131 -3.84 23.32 -12.58
CA SER A 131 -3.58 23.35 -14.02
C SER A 131 -2.51 22.33 -14.45
N MET A 132 -1.48 22.12 -13.63
CA MET A 132 -0.49 21.07 -13.87
C MET A 132 -1.14 19.68 -13.87
N ALA A 133 -1.93 19.36 -12.83
CA ALA A 133 -2.58 18.06 -12.73
C ALA A 133 -3.55 17.79 -13.88
N GLN A 134 -4.33 18.81 -14.28
CA GLN A 134 -5.22 18.73 -15.45
C GLN A 134 -4.43 18.42 -16.73
N ASN A 135 -3.35 19.16 -16.99
CA ASN A 135 -2.49 18.91 -18.15
C ASN A 135 -1.89 17.51 -18.12
N TYR A 136 -1.45 17.02 -16.95
CA TYR A 136 -0.87 15.69 -16.83
C TYR A 136 -1.90 14.60 -17.11
N TYR A 137 -3.15 14.77 -16.66
CA TYR A 137 -4.24 13.86 -17.03
C TYR A 137 -4.56 13.89 -18.54
N VAL A 138 -4.53 15.07 -19.18
CA VAL A 138 -4.68 15.18 -20.64
C VAL A 138 -3.58 14.41 -21.36
N GLN A 139 -2.31 14.61 -20.96
CA GLN A 139 -1.18 13.90 -21.56
C GLN A 139 -1.26 12.40 -21.32
N ALA A 140 -1.61 11.96 -20.11
CA ALA A 140 -1.79 10.55 -19.79
C ALA A 140 -2.90 9.92 -20.65
N ALA A 141 -4.03 10.59 -20.84
CA ALA A 141 -5.12 10.12 -21.69
C ALA A 141 -4.69 9.99 -23.17
N ASP A 142 -3.98 10.99 -23.71
CA ASP A 142 -3.49 10.98 -25.09
C ASP A 142 -2.42 9.88 -25.31
N HIS A 143 -1.47 9.74 -24.39
CA HIS A 143 -0.51 8.64 -24.44
C HIS A 143 -1.20 7.26 -24.36
N ASN A 144 -2.22 7.11 -23.52
CA ASN A 144 -3.00 5.88 -23.44
C ASN A 144 -3.68 5.56 -24.79
N GLN A 145 -4.34 6.55 -25.39
CA GLN A 145 -4.94 6.44 -26.72
C GLN A 145 -3.91 6.01 -27.77
N ARG A 146 -2.70 6.58 -27.75
CA ARG A 146 -1.62 6.27 -28.70
C ARG A 146 -1.04 4.87 -28.51
N ILE A 147 -0.95 4.37 -27.27
CA ILE A 147 -0.48 3.01 -26.96
C ILE A 147 -1.46 1.98 -27.49
N TYR A 148 -2.76 2.14 -27.18
CA TYR A 148 -3.78 1.15 -27.52
C TYR A 148 -4.47 1.39 -28.86
N ARG A 149 -4.21 2.54 -29.50
CA ARG A 149 -4.81 3.00 -30.78
C ARG A 149 -6.33 3.03 -30.78
N ARG A 150 -6.94 3.17 -29.60
CA ARG A 150 -8.39 3.24 -29.37
C ARG A 150 -8.66 3.95 -28.04
N GLU A 151 -9.91 4.40 -27.87
CA GLU A 151 -10.37 4.84 -26.56
C GLU A 151 -10.46 3.64 -25.61
N THR A 152 -9.91 3.80 -24.41
CA THR A 152 -10.00 2.80 -23.34
C THR A 152 -10.78 3.36 -22.17
N ALA A 153 -11.36 2.49 -21.34
CA ALA A 153 -12.05 2.93 -20.12
C ALA A 153 -11.15 3.82 -19.23
N ILE A 154 -9.88 3.41 -19.05
CA ILE A 154 -8.93 4.22 -18.28
C ILE A 154 -8.62 5.55 -18.96
N GLY A 155 -8.41 5.57 -20.29
CA GLY A 155 -8.19 6.80 -21.04
C GLY A 155 -9.37 7.79 -20.91
N SER A 156 -10.59 7.25 -20.96
CA SER A 156 -11.82 8.03 -20.77
C SER A 156 -11.91 8.62 -19.36
N VAL A 157 -11.63 7.82 -18.32
CA VAL A 157 -11.56 8.27 -16.91
C VAL A 157 -10.52 9.38 -16.72
N LEU A 158 -9.30 9.23 -17.25
CA LEU A 158 -8.26 10.26 -17.18
C LEU A 158 -8.72 11.56 -17.89
N GLY A 159 -9.42 11.42 -19.02
CA GLY A 159 -10.06 12.54 -19.71
C GLY A 159 -11.14 13.23 -18.87
N LYS A 160 -11.99 12.48 -18.16
CA LYS A 160 -13.00 13.04 -17.23
C LYS A 160 -12.33 13.76 -16.06
N LEU A 161 -11.31 13.15 -15.45
CA LEU A 161 -10.53 13.73 -14.36
C LEU A 161 -9.87 15.06 -14.74
N SER A 162 -9.34 15.19 -15.96
CA SER A 162 -8.77 16.47 -16.41
C SER A 162 -9.83 17.57 -16.55
N ARG A 163 -10.96 17.26 -17.21
CA ARG A 163 -12.05 18.23 -17.48
C ARG A 163 -12.75 18.68 -16.19
N GLN A 164 -12.97 17.76 -15.27
CA GLN A 164 -13.75 18.00 -14.05
C GLN A 164 -12.89 17.95 -12.78
N PHE A 165 -11.59 18.26 -12.88
CA PHE A 165 -10.63 18.11 -11.78
C PHE A 165 -11.11 18.73 -10.46
N LYS A 166 -11.57 19.99 -10.49
CA LYS A 166 -12.05 20.71 -9.30
C LYS A 166 -13.24 20.01 -8.63
N ARG A 167 -14.09 19.34 -9.41
CA ARG A 167 -15.23 18.57 -8.92
C ARG A 167 -14.76 17.37 -8.10
N TYR A 168 -13.87 16.55 -8.64
CA TYR A 168 -13.31 15.40 -7.92
C TYR A 168 -12.40 15.81 -6.77
N GLN A 169 -11.67 16.92 -6.90
CA GLN A 169 -10.94 17.53 -5.79
C GLN A 169 -11.88 17.85 -4.62
N LYS A 170 -13.05 18.45 -4.88
CA LYS A 170 -14.06 18.74 -3.86
C LYS A 170 -14.59 17.45 -3.22
N ILE A 171 -14.89 16.42 -4.01
CA ILE A 171 -15.33 15.11 -3.50
C ILE A 171 -14.30 14.51 -2.55
N LEU A 172 -13.01 14.53 -2.93
CA LEU A 172 -11.92 14.02 -2.11
C LEU A 172 -11.76 14.79 -0.79
N ARG A 173 -11.98 16.11 -0.79
CA ARG A 173 -11.96 16.92 0.45
C ARG A 173 -13.01 16.47 1.44
N PHE A 174 -14.20 16.09 0.97
CA PHE A 174 -15.26 15.56 1.82
C PHE A 174 -14.96 14.12 2.28
N ALA A 175 -14.37 13.29 1.40
CA ALA A 175 -14.00 11.91 1.71
C ALA A 175 -12.81 11.81 2.68
N ARG A 176 -12.07 12.90 2.89
CA ARG A 176 -10.84 12.99 3.70
C ARG A 176 -10.95 12.29 5.05
N LYS A 177 -12.00 12.57 5.82
CA LYS A 177 -12.16 12.01 7.17
C LYS A 177 -12.27 10.47 7.14
N GLU A 178 -13.11 9.95 6.25
CA GLU A 178 -13.32 8.51 6.10
C GLU A 178 -12.06 7.82 5.58
N PHE A 179 -11.32 8.47 4.66
CA PHE A 179 -10.04 7.97 4.19
C PHE A 179 -9.00 7.84 5.32
N PHE A 180 -8.83 8.87 6.16
CA PHE A 180 -7.85 8.80 7.25
C PHE A 180 -8.26 7.79 8.32
N HIS A 181 -9.56 7.64 8.57
CA HIS A 181 -10.05 6.58 9.45
C HIS A 181 -9.68 5.20 8.90
N PHE A 182 -9.93 4.97 7.61
CA PHE A 182 -9.53 3.76 6.91
C PHE A 182 -8.02 3.51 6.94
N ALA A 183 -7.21 4.50 6.57
CA ALA A 183 -5.77 4.36 6.47
C ALA A 183 -5.12 4.04 7.83
N ASN A 184 -5.59 4.66 8.91
CA ASN A 184 -5.10 4.39 10.26
C ASN A 184 -5.49 2.98 10.73
N GLN A 185 -6.75 2.57 10.53
CA GLN A 185 -7.19 1.22 10.89
C GLN A 185 -6.45 0.13 10.10
N PHE A 186 -6.16 0.39 8.83
CA PHE A 186 -5.43 -0.54 7.98
C PHE A 186 -3.99 -0.72 8.48
N GLN A 187 -3.33 0.35 8.93
CA GLN A 187 -1.99 0.28 9.53
C GLN A 187 -2.00 -0.48 10.87
N ASP A 188 -3.00 -0.24 11.72
CA ASP A 188 -3.16 -0.94 12.99
C ASP A 188 -3.32 -2.46 12.79
N LEU A 189 -4.12 -2.88 11.80
CA LEU A 189 -4.30 -4.30 11.49
C LEU A 189 -3.00 -4.95 11.00
N ASN A 190 -2.21 -4.27 10.17
CA ASN A 190 -0.91 -4.77 9.75
C ASN A 190 0.08 -4.87 10.91
N PHE A 191 0.06 -3.91 11.84
CA PHE A 191 0.88 -3.97 13.04
C PHE A 191 0.49 -5.14 13.95
N ILE A 192 -0.81 -5.40 14.11
CA ILE A 192 -1.30 -6.57 14.85
C ILE A 192 -0.83 -7.87 14.20
N LYS A 193 -1.01 -8.03 12.87
CA LYS A 193 -0.51 -9.21 12.12
C LYS A 193 1.00 -9.38 12.29
N PHE A 194 1.77 -8.30 12.25
CA PHE A 194 3.21 -8.35 12.50
C PHE A 194 3.56 -8.85 13.91
N CYS A 195 2.84 -8.39 14.95
CA CYS A 195 3.05 -8.85 16.32
C CYS A 195 2.73 -10.35 16.47
N GLU A 196 1.69 -10.84 15.79
CA GLU A 196 1.35 -12.27 15.74
C GLU A 196 2.44 -13.08 15.03
N GLU A 197 2.92 -12.62 13.87
CA GLU A 197 4.03 -13.27 13.14
C GLU A 197 5.32 -13.32 13.97
N LEU A 198 5.63 -12.25 14.71
CA LEU A 198 6.78 -12.21 15.62
C LEU A 198 6.62 -13.21 16.78
N GLY A 199 5.43 -13.28 17.38
CA GLY A 199 5.14 -14.26 18.44
C GLY A 199 5.29 -15.71 17.96
N HIS A 200 4.85 -16.00 16.73
CA HIS A 200 5.06 -17.32 16.11
C HIS A 200 6.54 -17.61 15.89
N TYR A 201 7.30 -16.65 15.36
CA TYR A 201 8.73 -16.80 15.15
C TYR A 201 9.48 -17.06 16.48
N GLU A 202 9.17 -16.31 17.53
CA GLU A 202 9.77 -16.51 18.86
C GLU A 202 9.45 -17.88 19.45
N ALA A 203 8.22 -18.37 19.28
CA ALA A 203 7.82 -19.71 19.71
C ALA A 203 8.57 -20.81 18.95
N GLU A 204 8.68 -20.70 17.62
CA GLU A 204 9.44 -21.64 16.79
C GLU A 204 10.94 -21.63 17.12
N HIS A 205 11.52 -20.45 17.34
CA HIS A 205 12.91 -20.31 17.75
C HIS A 205 13.15 -20.97 19.11
N THR A 206 12.29 -20.70 20.09
CA THR A 206 12.37 -21.29 21.44
C THR A 206 12.26 -22.81 21.39
N LEU A 207 11.39 -23.35 20.54
CA LEU A 207 11.26 -24.79 20.32
C LEU A 207 12.52 -25.38 19.69
N THR A 208 13.10 -24.70 18.70
CA THR A 208 14.34 -25.12 18.02
C THR A 208 15.51 -25.17 19.00
N GLU A 209 15.72 -24.12 19.81
CA GLU A 209 16.75 -24.10 20.85
C GLU A 209 16.56 -25.22 21.88
N ALA A 210 15.32 -25.51 22.29
CA ALA A 210 15.04 -26.60 23.21
C ALA A 210 15.35 -27.98 22.60
N ARG A 211 15.10 -28.17 21.29
CA ARG A 211 15.46 -29.38 20.55
C ARG A 211 16.97 -29.55 20.46
N ASP A 212 17.70 -28.51 20.07
CA ASP A 212 19.16 -28.55 19.96
C ASP A 212 19.80 -28.85 21.32
N HIS A 213 19.34 -28.17 22.37
CA HIS A 213 19.81 -28.42 23.73
C HIS A 213 19.57 -29.86 24.22
N PHE A 214 18.40 -30.42 23.89
CA PHE A 214 18.10 -31.82 24.17
C PHE A 214 19.05 -32.76 23.41
N LEU A 215 19.29 -32.52 22.11
CA LEU A 215 20.19 -33.32 21.28
C LEU A 215 21.62 -33.28 21.81
N ASP A 216 22.10 -32.10 22.23
CA ASP A 216 23.44 -31.94 22.82
C ASP A 216 23.58 -32.77 24.10
N CYS A 217 22.63 -32.65 25.03
CA CYS A 217 22.62 -33.43 26.25
C CYS A 217 22.55 -34.94 25.97
N PHE A 218 21.77 -35.34 24.97
CA PHE A 218 21.62 -36.75 24.59
C PHE A 218 22.94 -37.31 24.04
N VAL A 219 23.61 -36.58 23.15
CA VAL A 219 24.91 -36.98 22.57
C VAL A 219 25.98 -37.08 23.65
N GLU A 220 26.08 -36.08 24.54
CA GLU A 220 27.07 -36.06 25.63
C GLU A 220 26.85 -37.21 26.62
N TRP A 221 25.62 -37.42 27.07
CA TRP A 221 25.29 -38.53 27.95
C TRP A 221 25.51 -39.88 27.26
N ASN A 222 25.14 -40.01 25.98
CA ASN A 222 25.30 -41.29 25.27
C ASN A 222 26.78 -41.67 25.12
N ARG A 223 27.69 -40.70 25.02
CA ARG A 223 29.15 -40.92 24.97
C ARG A 223 29.77 -41.28 26.32
N THR A 224 29.37 -40.59 27.38
CA THR A 224 30.04 -40.67 28.70
C THR A 224 29.36 -41.59 29.69
N LYS A 225 28.06 -41.84 29.51
CA LYS A 225 27.18 -42.54 30.46
C LYS A 225 27.20 -41.95 31.88
N ASN A 226 27.56 -40.67 32.01
CA ASN A 226 27.65 -40.01 33.31
C ASN A 226 26.24 -39.77 33.92
N PRO A 227 25.99 -40.19 35.18
CA PRO A 227 24.72 -39.96 35.86
C PRO A 227 24.28 -38.49 35.94
N SER A 228 25.22 -37.53 36.09
CA SER A 228 24.87 -36.10 36.18
C SER A 228 24.40 -35.51 34.84
N LEU A 229 24.84 -36.09 33.72
CA LEU A 229 24.38 -35.71 32.39
C LEU A 229 23.01 -36.32 32.06
N HIS A 230 22.67 -37.44 32.70
CA HIS A 230 21.35 -38.04 32.59
C HIS A 230 20.26 -37.14 33.18
N GLU A 231 20.52 -36.53 34.34
CA GLU A 231 19.60 -35.57 34.96
C GLU A 231 19.39 -34.31 34.08
N ARG A 232 20.47 -33.79 33.47
CA ARG A 232 20.39 -32.68 32.52
C ARG A 232 19.58 -33.03 31.26
N LEU A 233 19.74 -34.25 30.75
CA LEU A 233 18.95 -34.76 29.62
C LEU A 233 17.46 -34.85 29.96
N LEU A 234 17.09 -35.36 31.14
CA LEU A 234 15.70 -35.45 31.58
C LEU A 234 15.06 -34.06 31.74
N ASN A 235 15.81 -33.09 32.30
CA ASN A 235 15.35 -31.71 32.39
C ASN A 235 15.16 -31.06 31.00
N ALA A 236 16.05 -31.32 30.06
CA ALA A 236 15.92 -30.86 28.68
C ALA A 236 14.71 -31.50 27.98
N ALA A 237 14.46 -32.80 28.20
CA ALA A 237 13.30 -33.51 27.67
C ALA A 237 11.97 -32.98 28.23
N GLU A 238 11.89 -32.69 29.53
CA GLU A 238 10.72 -32.08 30.15
C GLU A 238 10.46 -30.67 29.64
N ARG A 239 11.50 -29.85 29.46
CA ARG A 239 11.38 -28.53 28.85
C ARG A 239 10.85 -28.63 27.42
N LEU A 240 11.36 -29.55 26.63
CA LEU A 240 10.93 -29.75 25.25
C LEU A 240 9.49 -30.27 25.17
N LYS A 241 9.08 -31.18 26.07
CA LYS A 241 7.71 -31.68 26.17
C LYS A 241 6.69 -30.61 26.56
N ARG A 242 7.10 -29.61 27.36
CA ARG A 242 6.24 -28.46 27.68
C ARG A 242 6.00 -27.56 26.48
N LEU A 243 7.00 -27.41 25.61
CA LEU A 243 6.94 -26.58 24.40
C LEU A 243 6.30 -27.33 23.22
N ASP A 244 6.47 -28.64 23.15
CA ASP A 244 5.93 -29.55 22.14
C ASP A 244 5.35 -30.80 22.81
N PRO A 245 4.04 -30.81 23.15
CA PRO A 245 3.41 -31.94 23.82
C PRO A 245 3.42 -33.25 23.00
N SER A 246 3.70 -33.19 21.70
CA SER A 246 3.85 -34.37 20.85
C SER A 246 5.23 -35.03 21.00
N PHE A 247 6.19 -34.33 21.60
CA PHE A 247 7.51 -34.86 21.89
C PHE A 247 7.42 -35.99 22.92
N ALA A 248 7.84 -37.18 22.49
CA ALA A 248 7.94 -38.36 23.34
C ALA A 248 9.40 -38.79 23.44
N PHE A 249 9.90 -38.83 24.67
CA PHE A 249 11.19 -39.42 25.00
C PHE A 249 10.98 -40.43 26.12
N GLN A 250 11.16 -41.70 25.80
CA GLN A 250 11.19 -42.78 26.78
C GLN A 250 12.52 -43.48 26.64
N LYS A 251 13.24 -43.58 27.75
CA LYS A 251 14.44 -44.40 27.82
C LYS A 251 14.47 -45.16 29.13
N GLU A 252 14.65 -46.47 29.00
CA GLU A 252 14.91 -47.44 30.07
C GLU A 252 16.22 -47.14 30.81
#